data_AF-A0A5R9BD02-F1
#
_entry.id   AF-A0A5R9BD02-F1
#
_cell.length_a   1.000
_cell.length_b   1.000
_cell.length_c   1.000
_cell.angle_alpha   90.00
_cell.angle_beta   90.00
_cell.angle_gamma   90.00
#
_symmetry.space_group_name_H-M   'P 1'
#
loop_
_entity.id
_entity.type
_entity.pdbx_description
1 polymer ?
#
loop_
_entity_poly.entity_id
_entity_poly.type
_entity_poly.pdbx_seq_one_letter_code
_entity_poly.pdbx_strand_id
1 'polypeptide(L)' 'MTTIPIVDVTVEDLRTEKRELEARARLTFEELSERDFEDLTRDQVDILFRLESIVEMLQLES' A
#
# COMPACT_ATOMS: atom_id res chain seq x y z
N MET A 1 -30.32 13.64 -10.22
CA MET A 1 -29.45 12.44 -10.24
C MET A 1 -28.07 12.91 -9.88
N THR A 2 -27.59 12.57 -8.68
CA THR A 2 -26.22 12.92 -8.27
C THR A 2 -25.34 11.77 -8.69
N THR A 3 -24.59 11.92 -9.77
CA THR A 3 -23.58 10.96 -10.19
C THR A 3 -22.46 11.01 -9.16
N ILE A 4 -22.28 9.95 -8.39
CA ILE A 4 -21.10 9.78 -7.54
C ILE A 4 -19.92 9.65 -8.52
N PRO A 5 -18.93 10.55 -8.51
CA PRO A 5 -17.73 10.32 -9.30
C PRO A 5 -17.05 9.10 -8.72
N ILE A 6 -16.97 8.02 -9.50
CA ILE A 6 -15.99 6.98 -9.26
C ILE A 6 -14.66 7.69 -9.49
N VAL A 7 -13.93 7.99 -8.42
CA VAL A 7 -12.57 8.51 -8.55
C VAL A 7 -11.77 7.37 -9.16
N ASP A 8 -11.43 7.49 -10.45
CA ASP A 8 -10.46 6.61 -11.09
C ASP A 8 -9.17 6.73 -10.29
N VAL A 9 -8.86 5.70 -9.50
CA VAL A 9 -7.57 5.59 -8.83
C VAL A 9 -6.56 5.30 -9.93
N THR A 10 -5.62 6.22 -10.13
CA THR A 10 -4.60 6.06 -11.16
C THR A 10 -3.39 5.30 -10.64
N VAL A 11 -2.60 4.73 -11.55
CA VAL A 11 -1.27 4.16 -11.23
C VAL A 11 -0.38 5.16 -10.47
N GLU A 12 -0.50 6.47 -10.74
CA GLU A 12 0.25 7.50 -10.03
C GLU A 12 -0.21 7.69 -8.58
N ASP A 13 -1.52 7.60 -8.35
CA ASP A 13 -2.09 7.62 -6.99
C ASP A 13 -1.60 6.42 -6.18
N LEU A 14 -1.64 5.22 -6.76
CA LEU A 14 -1.14 4.00 -6.13
C LEU A 14 0.35 4.08 -5.80
N ARG A 15 1.17 4.63 -6.70
CA ARG A 15 2.61 4.85 -6.46
C ARG A 15 2.89 5.89 -5.38
N THR A 16 2.00 6.87 -5.23
CA THR A 16 2.08 7.90 -4.18
C THR A 16 1.71 7.29 -2.84
N GLU A 17 0.56 6.62 -2.78
CA GLU A 17 0.08 5.94 -1.57
C GLU A 17 1.09 4.89 -1.07
N LYS A 18 1.67 4.09 -1.98
CA LYS A 18 2.75 3.14 -1.64
C LYS A 18 3.90 3.84 -0.90
N ARG A 19 4.39 4.96 -1.44
CA ARG A 19 5.52 5.70 -0.84
C ARG A 19 5.16 6.29 0.51
N GLU A 20 3.95 6.80 0.68
CA GLU A 20 3.49 7.36 1.96
C GLU A 20 3.39 6.30 3.05
N LEU A 21 2.89 5.12 2.69
CA LEU A 21 2.79 3.97 3.59
C LEU A 21 4.17 3.44 4.01
N GLU A 22 5.10 3.28 3.07
CA GLU A 22 6.49 2.91 3.37
C GLU A 22 7.17 3.94 4.29
N ALA A 23 6.97 5.24 4.03
CA ALA A 23 7.50 6.30 4.88
C ALA A 23 6.92 6.25 6.30
N ARG A 24 5.62 5.93 6.44
CA ARG A 24 4.96 5.79 7.75
C ARG A 24 5.44 4.56 8.52
N ALA A 25 5.66 3.45 7.83
CA ALA A 25 6.23 2.23 8.41
C ALA A 25 7.73 2.35 8.73
N ARG A 26 8.41 3.36 8.16
CA ARG A 26 9.87 3.57 8.19
C ARG A 26 10.67 2.39 7.62
N LEU A 27 10.02 1.60 6.78
CA LEU A 27 10.51 0.39 6.15
C LEU A 27 9.88 0.31 4.77
N THR A 28 10.61 -0.25 3.81
CA THR A 28 10.09 -0.56 2.48
C THR A 28 9.14 -1.76 2.52
N PHE A 29 8.35 -1.93 1.47
CA PHE A 29 7.48 -3.11 1.33
C PHE A 29 8.26 -4.41 1.41
N GLU A 30 9.43 -4.50 0.74
CA GLU A 30 10.30 -5.68 0.79
C GLU A 30 10.75 -5.96 2.24
N GLU A 31 11.27 -4.96 2.94
CA GLU A 31 11.70 -5.11 4.34
C GLU A 31 10.56 -5.50 5.29
N LEU A 32 9.34 -5.01 5.06
CA LEU A 32 8.17 -5.40 5.85
C LEU A 32 7.76 -6.85 5.55
N SER A 33 7.82 -7.26 4.28
CA SER A 33 7.43 -8.61 3.84
C SER A 33 8.40 -9.71 4.27
N GLU A 34 9.68 -9.37 4.44
CA GLU A 34 10.74 -10.31 4.86
C GLU A 34 10.84 -10.46 6.38
N ARG A 35 10.20 -9.58 7.17
CA ARG A 35 10.22 -9.62 8.63
C ARG A 35 9.17 -10.57 9.18
N ASP A 36 9.50 -11.21 10.29
CA ASP A 36 8.53 -11.97 11.07
C ASP A 36 7.45 -11.05 11.66
N PHE A 37 6.19 -11.49 11.63
CA PHE A 37 5.05 -10.70 12.14
C PHE A 37 5.17 -10.34 13.63
N GLU A 38 5.93 -11.11 14.40
CA GLU A 38 6.20 -10.85 15.82
C GLU A 38 7.10 -9.63 16.06
N ASP A 39 7.93 -9.27 15.08
CA ASP A 39 8.82 -8.09 15.11
C ASP A 39 8.17 -6.81 14.57
N LEU A 40 6.96 -6.93 14.03
CA LEU A 40 6.20 -5.83 13.47
C LEU A 40 5.27 -5.23 14.53
N THR A 41 5.23 -3.91 14.58
CA THR A 41 4.16 -3.22 15.31
C THR A 41 2.82 -3.43 14.61
N ARG A 42 1.71 -3.33 15.35
CA ARG A 42 0.36 -3.44 14.77
C ARG A 42 0.14 -2.50 13.58
N ASP A 43 0.60 -1.26 13.68
CA ASP A 43 0.53 -0.29 12.58
C ASP A 43 1.33 -0.78 11.36
N GLN A 44 2.50 -1.38 11.55
CA GLN A 44 3.30 -1.93 10.45
C GLN A 44 2.63 -3.13 9.79
N VAL A 45 1.95 -3.99 10.56
CA VAL A 45 1.16 -5.10 10.02
C VAL A 45 -0.01 -4.57 9.19
N ASP A 46 -0.77 -3.61 9.71
CA ASP A 46 -1.88 -2.99 8.98
C ASP A 46 -1.39 -2.29 7.69
N ILE A 47 -0.22 -1.64 7.75
CA ILE A 47 0.42 -1.03 6.58
C ILE A 47 0.88 -2.08 5.57
N LEU A 48 1.47 -3.20 6.01
CA LEU A 48 1.92 -4.28 5.13
C LEU A 48 0.76 -4.85 4.31
N PHE A 49 -0.35 -5.20 4.95
CA PHE A 49 -1.54 -5.68 4.23
C PHE A 49 -2.05 -4.68 3.19
N ARG A 50 -2.01 -3.38 3.52
CA ARG A 50 -2.44 -2.34 2.57
C ARG A 50 -1.45 -2.19 1.41
N LEU A 51 -0.16 -2.29 1.67
CA LEU A 51 0.88 -2.28 0.64
C LEU A 51 0.78 -3.48 -0.29
N GLU A 52 0.46 -4.68 0.21
CA GLU A 52 0.25 -5.87 -0.62
C GLU A 52 -0.83 -5.62 -1.67
N SER A 53 -1.99 -5.12 -1.27
CA SER A 53 -3.08 -4.79 -2.21
C SER A 53 -2.67 -3.75 -3.26
N ILE A 54 -1.89 -2.73 -2.87
CA ILE A 54 -1.41 -1.71 -3.80
C ILE A 54 -0.43 -2.31 -4.82
N VAL A 55 0.48 -3.18 -4.36
CA VAL A 55 1.45 -3.86 -5.24
C VAL A 55 0.71 -4.78 -6.22
N GLU A 56 -0.28 -5.55 -5.76
CA GLU A 56 -1.11 -6.39 -6.63
C GLU A 56 -1.84 -5.56 -7.70
N MET A 57 -2.45 -4.43 -7.31
CA MET A 57 -3.13 -3.54 -8.27
C MET A 57 -2.15 -2.95 -9.30
N LEU A 58 -0.96 -2.52 -8.86
CA LEU A 58 0.07 -2.00 -9.75
C LEU A 58 0.60 -3.04 -10.75
N GLN A 59 0.56 -4.33 -10.39
CA GLN A 59 0.95 -5.43 -11.30
C GLN A 59 -0.12 -5.73 -12.35
N LEU A 60 -1.40 -5.54 -12.04
CA LEU A 60 -2.51 -5.79 -12.98
C LEU A 60 -2.60 -4.72 -14.09
N GLU A 61 -2.10 -3.52 -13.85
CA GLU A 61 -2.09 -2.41 -14.81
C GLU A 61 -0.81 -2.34 -15.68
N SER A 62 0.13 -3.28 -15.50
CA SER A 62 1.44 -3.28 -16.17
C SER A 62 1.53 -4.18 -17.39
#